data_AF-A0AAU3XN13-F1
#
_entry.id   AF-A0AAU3XN13-F1
#
_cell.length_a   1.000
_cell.length_b   1.000
_cell.length_c   1.000
_cell.angle_alpha   90.00
_cell.angle_beta   90.00
_cell.angle_gamma   90.00
#
_symmetry.space_group_name_H-M   'P 1'
#
loop_
_entity.id
_entity.type
_entity.pdbx_description
1 polymer ?
#
loop_
_entity_poly.entity_id
_entity_poly.type
_entity_poly.pdbx_seq_one_letter_code
_entity_poly.pdbx_strand_id
1 'polypeptide(L)'
;MPAWDIDPINVQTTLNSTGEAAGGLEKAANSLVTNMASAAESAGTAVPGGQFNGPMIGPVATGTPRVPVGPVAAALSSYLQERQQKLAYMAQRTIDSVQGAADATNAYVTGDLDMAATHQANALKATVVPPPPGVDGNGGQGPK
;
A
#
# COMPACT_ATOMS: atom_id res chain seq x y z
N MET A 1 30.11 -5.33 7.06
CA MET A 1 29.08 -4.27 7.12
C MET A 1 27.87 -4.87 6.42
N PRO A 2 26.71 -5.07 7.07
CA PRO A 2 25.53 -5.53 6.36
C PRO A 2 25.22 -4.47 5.30
N ALA A 3 24.98 -4.90 4.06
CA ALA A 3 25.07 -4.05 2.87
C ALA A 3 23.96 -2.98 2.74
N TRP A 4 23.12 -2.81 3.78
CA TRP A 4 21.92 -1.98 3.78
C TRP A 4 21.85 -1.22 5.10
N ASP A 5 22.16 0.07 5.08
CA ASP A 5 21.97 0.99 6.21
C ASP A 5 20.53 1.54 6.12
N ILE A 6 19.57 0.77 6.64
CA ILE A 6 18.15 1.17 6.69
C ILE A 6 17.89 1.87 8.01
N ASP A 7 17.28 3.05 7.96
CA ASP A 7 16.71 3.75 9.11
C ASP A 7 15.20 3.44 9.23
N PRO A 8 14.78 2.57 10.17
CA PRO A 8 13.39 2.13 10.27
C PRO A 8 12.42 3.27 10.64
N ILE A 9 12.89 4.26 11.41
CA ILE A 9 12.06 5.40 11.84
C ILE A 9 11.75 6.32 10.66
N ASN A 10 12.76 6.60 9.85
CA ASN A 10 12.60 7.45 8.67
C ASN A 10 11.78 6.75 7.58
N VAL A 11 11.93 5.43 7.44
CA VAL A 11 11.07 4.64 6.54
C VAL A 11 9.62 4.69 7.02
N GLN A 12 9.34 4.47 8.30
CA GLN A 12 7.97 4.53 8.82
C GLN A 12 7.31 5.90 8.59
N THR A 13 8.06 6.99 8.78
CA THR A 13 7.59 8.35 8.48
C THR A 13 7.24 8.51 6.99
N THR A 14 8.10 8.00 6.10
CA THR A 14 7.88 8.02 4.65
C THR A 14 6.67 7.19 4.24
N LEU A 15 6.48 6.02 4.85
CA LEU A 15 5.33 5.15 4.60
C LEU A 15 4.02 5.80 5.04
N ASN A 16 4.00 6.44 6.20
CA ASN A 16 2.82 7.18 6.69
C ASN A 16 2.44 8.31 5.74
N SER A 17 3.40 9.14 5.33
CA SER A 17 3.17 10.22 4.37
C SER A 17 2.69 9.69 3.01
N THR A 18 3.25 8.57 2.54
CA THR A 18 2.81 7.92 1.30
C THR A 18 1.38 7.36 1.42
N GLY A 19 1.03 6.78 2.57
CA GLY A 19 -0.31 6.31 2.88
C GLY A 19 -1.35 7.44 2.89
N GLU A 20 -1.01 8.59 3.46
CA GLU A 20 -1.87 9.79 3.41
C GLU A 20 -2.10 10.27 1.97
N ALA A 21 -1.03 10.32 1.16
CA ALA A 21 -1.13 10.67 -0.27
C ALA A 21 -2.00 9.67 -1.05
N ALA A 22 -1.88 8.37 -0.76
CA ALA A 22 -2.72 7.33 -1.34
C ALA A 22 -4.21 7.53 -0.97
N GLY A 23 -4.51 7.90 0.29
CA GLY A 23 -5.86 8.27 0.70
C GLY A 23 -6.39 9.53 -0.01
N GLY A 24 -5.51 10.48 -0.33
CA GLY A 24 -5.84 11.62 -1.19
C GLY A 24 -6.23 11.20 -2.62
N LEU A 25 -5.55 10.18 -3.16
CA LEU A 25 -5.82 9.65 -4.50
C LEU A 25 -7.19 8.97 -4.59
N GLU A 26 -7.61 8.24 -3.55
CA GLU A 26 -8.96 7.67 -3.46
C GLU A 26 -10.04 8.76 -3.46
N LYS A 27 -9.86 9.82 -2.65
CA LYS A 27 -10.77 10.97 -2.62
C LYS A 27 -10.87 11.66 -3.98
N ALA A 28 -9.75 11.82 -4.67
CA ALA A 28 -9.70 12.40 -6.00
C ALA A 28 -10.42 11.51 -7.03
N ALA A 29 -10.26 10.19 -6.95
CA ALA A 29 -10.96 9.24 -7.83
C ALA A 29 -12.49 9.29 -7.62
N ASN A 30 -12.96 9.31 -6.37
CA ASN A 30 -14.38 9.45 -6.06
C ASN A 30 -14.94 10.80 -6.52
N SER A 31 -14.16 11.87 -6.38
CA SER A 31 -14.53 13.20 -6.87
C SER A 31 -14.61 13.23 -8.41
N LEU A 32 -13.70 12.56 -9.12
CA LEU A 32 -13.72 12.44 -10.57
C LEU A 32 -15.02 11.76 -11.04
N VAL A 33 -15.38 10.63 -10.45
CA VAL A 33 -16.61 9.90 -10.80
C VAL A 33 -17.84 10.77 -10.56
N THR A 34 -17.93 11.42 -9.40
CA THR A 34 -19.03 12.33 -9.06
C THR A 34 -19.13 13.49 -10.04
N ASN A 35 -18.01 14.18 -10.31
CA ASN A 35 -17.97 15.33 -11.20
C ASN A 35 -18.31 14.96 -12.65
N MET A 36 -17.87 13.78 -13.12
CA MET A 36 -18.20 13.31 -14.46
C MET A 36 -19.69 12.92 -14.58
N ALA A 37 -20.29 12.35 -13.54
CA ALA A 37 -21.73 12.09 -13.50
C ALA A 37 -22.52 13.42 -13.54
N SER A 38 -22.16 14.39 -12.72
CA SER A 38 -22.80 15.73 -12.73
C SER A 38 -22.59 16.47 -14.06
N ALA A 39 -21.42 16.32 -14.69
CA ALA A 39 -21.14 16.89 -16.01
C ALA A 39 -21.97 16.20 -17.10
N ALA A 40 -22.14 14.87 -17.03
CA ALA A 40 -22.98 14.11 -17.94
C ALA A 40 -24.47 14.52 -17.83
N GLU A 41 -24.96 14.74 -16.60
CA GLU A 41 -26.31 15.25 -16.34
C GLU A 41 -26.48 16.69 -16.86
N SER A 42 -25.49 17.56 -16.59
CA SER A 42 -25.53 18.97 -16.99
C SER A 42 -25.36 19.19 -18.50
N ALA A 43 -24.66 18.29 -19.19
CA ALA A 43 -24.51 18.33 -20.64
C ALA A 43 -25.83 18.11 -21.40
N GLY A 44 -26.87 17.65 -20.71
CA GLY A 44 -28.20 17.48 -21.25
C GLY A 44 -28.29 16.39 -22.33
N THR A 45 -29.49 16.24 -22.86
CA THR A 45 -29.80 15.29 -23.92
C THR A 45 -29.76 16.03 -25.26
N ALA A 46 -28.56 16.41 -25.70
CA ALA A 46 -28.37 16.85 -27.09
C ALA A 46 -28.60 15.63 -28.00
N VAL A 47 -29.86 15.29 -28.22
CA VAL A 47 -30.30 14.48 -29.34
C VAL A 47 -30.57 15.49 -30.45
N PRO A 48 -29.68 15.63 -31.46
CA PRO A 48 -30.01 16.41 -32.63
C PRO A 48 -31.34 15.89 -33.19
N GLY A 49 -32.32 16.78 -33.36
CA GLY A 49 -33.66 16.46 -33.80
C GLY A 49 -33.63 15.55 -35.03
N GLY A 50 -34.05 14.29 -34.86
CA GLY A 50 -34.25 13.31 -35.93
C GLY A 50 -33.20 12.21 -36.08
N GLN A 51 -32.12 12.15 -35.28
CA GLN A 51 -31.02 11.22 -35.56
C GLN A 51 -30.57 10.39 -34.34
N PHE A 52 -31.50 9.70 -33.67
CA PHE A 52 -31.15 8.55 -32.83
C PHE A 52 -31.31 7.27 -33.65
N ASN A 53 -30.20 6.68 -34.10
CA ASN A 53 -30.18 5.40 -34.82
C ASN A 53 -29.06 4.48 -34.29
N GLY A 54 -28.92 4.41 -32.97
CA GLY A 54 -28.02 3.48 -32.27
C GLY A 54 -28.82 2.56 -31.34
N PRO A 55 -28.33 1.33 -31.05
CA PRO A 55 -28.99 0.48 -30.07
C PRO A 55 -29.02 1.20 -28.72
N MET A 56 -30.19 1.25 -28.09
CA MET A 56 -30.35 1.69 -26.71
C MET A 56 -29.54 0.80 -25.79
N ILE A 57 -28.36 1.26 -25.39
CA ILE A 57 -27.49 0.53 -24.46
C ILE A 57 -27.70 1.10 -23.05
N GLY A 58 -28.29 0.28 -22.20
CA GLY A 58 -28.50 0.50 -20.76
C GLY A 58 -29.65 -0.39 -20.25
N PRO A 59 -29.49 -1.12 -19.12
CA PRO A 59 -30.58 -1.94 -18.59
C PRO A 59 -31.70 -1.03 -18.10
N VAL A 60 -32.84 -1.07 -18.77
CA VAL A 60 -34.08 -0.42 -18.31
C VAL A 60 -35.11 -1.49 -18.00
N ALA A 61 -35.84 -1.30 -16.90
CA ALA A 61 -36.99 -2.13 -16.56
C ALA A 61 -38.03 -2.09 -17.69
N THR A 62 -38.71 -3.21 -17.92
CA THR A 62 -39.73 -3.32 -18.96
C THR A 62 -40.84 -2.28 -18.72
N GLY A 63 -40.95 -1.29 -19.59
CA GLY A 63 -41.97 -0.24 -19.50
C GLY A 63 -41.49 1.16 -19.11
N THR A 64 -40.21 1.37 -18.79
CA THR A 64 -39.69 2.74 -18.59
C THR A 64 -39.22 3.38 -19.90
N PRO A 65 -39.58 4.66 -20.16
CA PRO A 65 -39.11 5.38 -21.33
C PRO A 65 -37.59 5.53 -21.26
N ARG A 66 -36.91 5.03 -22.29
CA ARG A 66 -35.46 5.11 -22.42
C ARG A 66 -35.10 6.57 -22.72
N VAL A 67 -34.56 7.26 -21.72
CA VAL A 67 -34.11 8.65 -21.86
C VAL A 67 -32.85 8.66 -22.73
N PRO A 68 -32.80 9.42 -23.83
CA PRO A 68 -31.60 9.53 -24.64
C PRO A 68 -30.49 10.16 -23.82
N VAL A 69 -29.35 9.49 -23.64
CA VAL A 69 -28.19 10.13 -23.03
C VAL A 69 -27.44 10.91 -24.11
N GLY A 70 -27.13 12.18 -23.88
CA GLY A 70 -26.41 13.00 -24.86
C GLY A 70 -25.04 12.40 -25.22
N PRO A 71 -24.47 12.72 -26.39
CA PRO A 71 -23.19 12.18 -26.84
C PRO A 71 -22.04 12.45 -25.85
N VAL A 72 -22.11 13.55 -25.12
CA VAL A 72 -21.14 13.90 -24.06
C VAL A 72 -21.18 12.90 -22.91
N ALA A 73 -22.37 12.53 -22.43
CA ALA A 73 -22.52 11.55 -21.36
C ALA A 73 -22.04 10.15 -21.78
N ALA A 74 -22.29 9.74 -23.03
CA ALA A 74 -21.78 8.49 -23.59
C ALA A 74 -20.24 8.49 -23.72
N ALA A 75 -19.65 9.62 -24.10
CA ALA A 75 -18.19 9.77 -24.17
C ALA A 75 -17.56 9.73 -22.77
N LEU A 76 -18.16 10.40 -21.78
CA LEU A 76 -17.69 10.41 -20.40
C LEU A 76 -17.78 9.01 -19.75
N SER A 77 -18.85 8.25 -20.02
CA SER A 77 -18.99 6.88 -19.52
C SER A 77 -17.97 5.92 -20.15
N SER A 78 -17.74 6.05 -21.45
CA SER A 78 -16.72 5.27 -22.17
C SER A 78 -15.30 5.58 -21.66
N TYR A 79 -15.00 6.88 -21.45
CA TYR A 79 -13.74 7.31 -20.85
C TYR A 79 -13.55 6.71 -19.45
N LEU A 80 -14.57 6.73 -18.61
CA LEU A 80 -14.49 6.15 -17.27
C LEU A 80 -14.29 4.63 -17.31
N GLN A 81 -14.99 3.90 -18.18
CA GLN A 81 -14.80 2.45 -18.32
C GLN A 81 -13.36 2.11 -18.71
N GLU A 82 -12.77 2.83 -19.67
CA GLU A 82 -11.38 2.60 -20.09
C GLU A 82 -10.35 2.99 -19.00
N ARG A 83 -10.67 3.98 -18.17
CA ARG A 83 -9.74 4.52 -17.18
C ARG A 83 -9.87 3.89 -15.80
N GLN A 84 -11.03 3.33 -15.46
CA GLN A 84 -11.29 2.72 -14.16
C GLN A 84 -10.29 1.60 -13.85
N GLN A 85 -10.04 0.70 -14.80
CA GLN A 85 -9.06 -0.38 -14.61
C GLN A 85 -7.64 0.16 -14.38
N LYS A 86 -7.25 1.22 -15.11
CA LYS A 86 -5.92 1.84 -14.96
C LYS A 86 -5.79 2.54 -13.60
N LEU A 87 -6.83 3.24 -13.16
CA LEU A 87 -6.88 3.89 -11.85
C LEU A 87 -6.82 2.86 -10.72
N ALA A 88 -7.59 1.77 -10.82
CA ALA A 88 -7.56 0.67 -9.86
C ALA A 88 -6.18 -0.01 -9.81
N TYR A 89 -5.56 -0.25 -10.97
CA TYR A 89 -4.22 -0.82 -11.05
C TYR A 89 -3.17 0.06 -10.38
N MET A 90 -3.21 1.39 -10.61
CA MET A 90 -2.29 2.33 -9.96
C MET A 90 -2.48 2.36 -8.44
N ALA A 91 -3.73 2.35 -7.97
CA ALA A 91 -4.05 2.31 -6.55
C ALA A 91 -3.51 1.02 -5.91
N GLN A 92 -3.81 -0.14 -6.50
CA GLN A 92 -3.35 -1.43 -5.99
C GLN A 92 -1.82 -1.51 -5.94
N ARG A 93 -1.15 -1.08 -7.01
CA ARG A 93 0.31 -1.07 -7.07
C ARG A 93 0.94 -0.15 -6.01
N THR A 94 0.29 0.97 -5.68
CA THR A 94 0.74 1.86 -4.61
C THR A 94 0.65 1.17 -3.25
N ILE A 95 -0.49 0.51 -2.98
CA ILE A 95 -0.71 -0.27 -1.76
C ILE A 95 0.34 -1.39 -1.64
N ASP A 96 0.52 -2.18 -2.70
CA ASP A 96 1.48 -3.29 -2.72
C ASP A 96 2.92 -2.79 -2.49
N SER A 97 3.27 -1.62 -3.01
CA SER A 97 4.61 -1.03 -2.83
C SER A 97 4.84 -0.56 -1.39
N VAL A 98 3.85 0.08 -0.77
CA VAL A 98 3.92 0.52 0.63
C VAL A 98 3.99 -0.68 1.55
N GLN A 99 3.17 -1.70 1.32
CA GLN A 99 3.19 -2.94 2.10
C GLN A 99 4.53 -3.66 1.98
N GLY A 100 5.05 -3.82 0.75
CA GLY A 100 6.34 -4.47 0.53
C GLY A 100 7.50 -3.73 1.19
N ALA A 101 7.46 -2.40 1.23
CA ALA A 101 8.44 -1.61 1.95
C ALA A 101 8.35 -1.80 3.48
N ALA A 102 7.12 -1.85 4.03
CA ALA A 102 6.91 -2.15 5.44
C ALA A 102 7.42 -3.55 5.83
N ASP A 103 7.10 -4.57 5.01
CA ASP A 103 7.53 -5.94 5.22
C ASP A 103 9.06 -6.08 5.16
N ALA A 104 9.71 -5.38 4.22
CA ALA A 104 11.17 -5.35 4.11
C ALA A 104 11.83 -4.71 5.35
N THR A 105 11.29 -3.61 5.87
CA THR A 105 11.80 -2.99 7.10
C THR A 105 11.60 -3.89 8.31
N ASN A 106 10.46 -4.59 8.41
CA ASN A 106 10.24 -5.56 9.49
C ASN A 106 11.25 -6.71 9.41
N ALA A 107 11.48 -7.28 8.22
CA ALA A 107 12.46 -8.34 8.03
C ALA A 107 13.88 -7.89 8.41
N TYR A 108 14.25 -6.64 8.09
CA TYR A 108 15.53 -6.05 8.50
C TYR A 108 15.67 -6.00 10.03
N VAL A 109 14.70 -5.43 10.74
CA VAL A 109 14.72 -5.31 12.20
C VAL A 109 14.73 -6.68 12.88
N THR A 110 13.90 -7.62 12.41
CA THR A 110 13.88 -8.98 12.97
C THR A 110 15.22 -9.70 12.78
N GLY A 111 15.86 -9.56 11.62
CA GLY A 111 17.18 -10.16 11.36
C GLY A 111 18.28 -9.62 12.28
N ASP A 112 18.25 -8.31 12.58
CA ASP A 112 19.19 -7.69 13.53
C ASP A 112 18.98 -8.20 14.96
N LEU A 113 17.72 -8.41 15.38
CA LEU A 113 17.40 -8.99 16.69
C LEU A 113 17.92 -10.44 16.81
N ASP A 114 17.79 -11.25 15.75
CA ASP A 114 18.30 -12.62 15.73
C ASP A 114 19.83 -12.67 15.79
N MET A 115 20.52 -11.77 15.07
CA MET A 115 21.97 -11.62 15.18
C MET A 115 22.38 -11.20 16.60
N ALA A 116 21.70 -10.22 17.19
CA ALA A 116 21.97 -9.76 18.55
C ALA A 116 21.81 -10.89 19.58
N ALA A 117 20.72 -11.66 19.49
CA ALA A 117 20.48 -12.82 20.34
C ALA A 117 21.59 -13.89 20.18
N THR A 118 22.01 -14.15 18.94
CA THR A 118 23.11 -15.08 18.65
C THR A 118 24.44 -14.60 19.23
N HIS A 119 24.76 -13.32 19.12
CA HIS A 119 25.97 -12.73 19.69
C HIS A 119 25.96 -12.78 21.22
N GLN A 120 24.83 -12.48 21.86
CA GLN A 120 24.68 -12.62 23.31
C GLN A 120 24.85 -14.08 23.77
N ALA A 121 24.20 -15.02 23.07
CA ALA A 121 24.33 -16.45 23.37
C ALA A 121 25.78 -16.94 23.18
N ASN A 122 26.50 -16.43 22.18
CA ASN A 122 27.91 -16.75 21.97
C ASN A 122 28.83 -16.11 23.03
N ALA A 123 28.53 -14.89 23.50
CA ALA A 123 29.29 -14.23 24.56
C ALA A 123 29.16 -14.93 25.92
N LEU A 124 28.03 -15.61 26.17
CA LEU A 124 27.80 -16.41 27.38
C LEU A 124 28.48 -17.78 27.35
N LYS A 125 29.01 -18.23 26.20
CA LYS A 125 29.80 -19.46 26.12
C LYS A 125 31.14 -19.23 26.84
N ALA A 126 31.54 -20.21 27.66
CA ALA A 126 32.78 -20.13 28.44
C ALA A 126 33.97 -19.74 27.55
N THR A 127 34.70 -18.70 27.96
CA THR A 127 35.90 -18.24 27.29
C THR A 127 36.95 -19.35 27.31
N VAL A 128 37.57 -19.64 26.16
CA VAL A 128 38.72 -20.56 26.05
C VAL A 128 39.98 -19.99 26.73
N VAL A 129 39.92 -18.74 27.21
CA VAL A 129 40.99 -18.14 28.01
C VAL A 129 41.04 -18.86 29.36
N PRO A 130 42.12 -19.61 29.66
CA PRO A 130 42.27 -20.21 30.98
C PRO A 130 42.26 -19.09 32.03
N PRO A 131 41.71 -19.36 33.22
CA PRO A 131 41.71 -18.38 34.30
C PRO A 131 43.13 -17.86 34.56
N PRO A 132 43.29 -16.57 34.92
CA PRO A 132 44.59 -16.02 35.24
C PRO A 132 45.28 -16.88 36.33
N PRO A 133 46.62 -17.07 36.25
CA PRO A 133 47.31 -17.94 37.19
C PRO A 133 47.04 -17.52 38.64
N GLY A 134 46.47 -18.42 39.45
CA GLY A 134 46.26 -18.22 40.89
C GLY A 134 44.79 -18.15 41.38
N VAL A 135 43.78 -18.36 40.52
CA VAL A 135 42.38 -18.51 40.97
C VAL A 135 41.94 -19.97 40.90
N ASP A 136 42.55 -20.79 41.75
CA ASP A 136 42.14 -22.17 41.96
C ASP A 136 40.84 -22.13 42.78
N GLY A 137 39.74 -22.62 42.21
CA GLY A 137 38.40 -22.62 42.80
C GLY A 137 38.23 -23.55 44.01
N ASN A 138 39.11 -23.47 45.01
CA ASN A 138 39.12 -24.33 46.19
C ASN A 138 39.23 -23.52 47.50
N GLY A 139 38.36 -22.51 47.66
CA GLY A 139 38.39 -21.59 48.80
C GLY A 139 37.39 -21.91 49.92
N GLY A 140 37.23 -23.16 50.35
CA GLY A 140 36.14 -23.50 51.25
C GLY A 140 36.29 -24.73 52.14
N GLN A 141 37.46 -24.98 52.75
CA GLN A 141 37.55 -25.88 53.91
C GLN A 141 38.74 -25.45 54.80
N GLY A 142 38.47 -24.58 55.77
CA GLY A 142 39.41 -24.31 56.86
C GLY A 142 39.23 -25.36 57.97
N PRO A 143 40.31 -25.95 58.53
CA PRO A 143 40.21 -26.72 59.76
C PRO A 143 40.24 -25.79 60.99
N LYS A 144 39.60 -26.31 62.04
CA LYS A 144 39.23 -25.71 63.33
C LYS A 144 40.38 -25.15 64.15
#